data_AF-A0A662W9V1-F1
#
_entry.id   AF-A0A662W9V1-F1
#
_cell.length_a   1.000
_cell.length_b   1.000
_cell.length_c   1.000
_cell.angle_alpha   90.00
_cell.angle_beta   90.00
_cell.angle_gamma   90.00
#
_symmetry.space_group_name_H-M   'P 1'
#
loop_
_entity.id
_entity.type
_entity.pdbx_description
1 polymer ?
#
loop_
_entity_poly.entity_id
_entity_poly.type
_entity_poly.pdbx_seq_one_letter_code
_entity_poly.pdbx_strand_id
1 'polypeptide(L)'
;MGESMKLRKLGKGYPSRTGNIVIPVDPKNLPGVGMDVVTRKMEKIGHVYDIIGPVKSPFVVVRPKNKDVLKKIIIDELFVVSTHAGSGKGKGSRKEGSRKRSRKKGNRKRRHS
;
A
#
# COMPACT_ATOMS: atom_id res chain seq x y z
N MET A 1 9.08 27.50 -2.01
CA MET A 1 8.28 26.82 -3.05
C MET A 1 7.33 25.86 -2.34
N GLY A 2 6.03 26.17 -2.32
CA GLY A 2 5.03 25.32 -1.66
C GLY A 2 4.70 24.10 -2.54
N GLU A 3 4.68 22.91 -1.95
CA GLU A 3 4.13 21.72 -2.63
C GLU A 3 2.64 21.98 -2.92
N SER A 4 2.27 22.06 -4.20
CA SER A 4 0.87 22.07 -4.59
C SER A 4 0.34 20.63 -4.50
N MET A 5 -0.43 20.34 -3.44
CA MET A 5 -1.17 19.09 -3.32
C MET A 5 -2.36 19.11 -4.29
N LYS A 6 -2.34 18.22 -5.28
CA LYS A 6 -3.46 18.04 -6.21
C LYS A 6 -4.29 16.85 -5.78
N LEU A 7 -5.59 17.06 -5.60
CA LEU A 7 -6.55 16.00 -5.32
C LEU A 7 -7.11 15.43 -6.63
N ARG A 8 -7.09 14.10 -6.76
CA ARG A 8 -7.74 13.38 -7.86
C ARG A 8 -8.88 12.54 -7.30
N LYS A 9 -10.08 12.71 -7.84
CA LYS A 9 -11.28 11.95 -7.42
C LYS A 9 -11.15 10.49 -7.82
N LEU A 10 -11.43 9.58 -6.89
CA LEU A 10 -11.56 8.13 -7.15
C LEU A 10 -13.02 7.71 -7.24
N GLY A 11 -13.87 8.13 -6.30
CA GLY A 11 -15.28 7.74 -6.27
C GLY A 11 -15.76 7.26 -4.90
N LYS A 12 -16.77 6.39 -4.89
CA LYS A 12 -17.33 5.80 -3.66
C LYS A 12 -16.57 4.54 -3.27
N GLY A 13 -16.28 4.40 -1.98
CA GLY A 13 -15.63 3.22 -1.42
C GLY A 13 -16.60 2.29 -0.71
N TYR A 14 -16.39 0.99 -0.91
CA TYR A 14 -17.17 -0.08 -0.32
C TYR A 14 -16.28 -0.93 0.60
N PRO A 15 -16.49 -0.88 1.92
CA PRO A 15 -15.79 -1.75 2.86
C PRO A 15 -16.06 -3.24 2.60
N SER A 16 -14.99 -4.02 2.52
CA SER A 16 -15.04 -5.48 2.37
C SER A 16 -14.99 -6.18 3.74
N ARG A 17 -15.46 -7.43 3.79
CA ARG A 17 -15.34 -8.29 4.98
C ARG A 17 -13.90 -8.57 5.39
N THR A 18 -12.95 -8.47 4.46
CA THR A 18 -11.51 -8.67 4.70
C THR A 18 -10.82 -7.45 5.31
N GLY A 19 -11.57 -6.37 5.55
CA GLY A 19 -11.07 -5.17 6.21
C GLY A 19 -10.33 -4.21 5.27
N ASN A 20 -10.62 -4.27 3.98
CA ASN A 20 -10.14 -3.31 2.98
C ASN A 20 -11.33 -2.50 2.44
N ILE A 21 -11.06 -1.42 1.72
CA ILE A 21 -12.08 -0.66 1.01
C ILE A 21 -11.85 -0.85 -0.48
N VAL A 22 -12.88 -1.19 -1.22
CA VAL A 22 -12.81 -1.40 -2.67
C VAL A 22 -13.48 -0.23 -3.36
N ILE A 23 -12.82 0.33 -4.37
CA ILE A 23 -13.31 1.49 -5.12
C ILE A 23 -13.29 1.14 -6.60
N PRO A 24 -14.44 1.09 -7.30
CA PRO A 24 -14.45 1.01 -8.76
C PRO A 24 -13.88 2.31 -9.33
N VAL A 25 -12.95 2.21 -10.29
CA VAL A 25 -12.32 3.39 -10.88
C VAL A 25 -12.23 3.27 -12.39
N ASP A 26 -12.20 4.42 -13.06
CA ASP A 26 -11.93 4.48 -14.49
C ASP A 26 -10.48 4.09 -14.79
N PRO A 27 -10.22 3.25 -15.80
CA PRO A 27 -8.87 2.84 -16.17
C PRO A 27 -7.98 4.01 -16.63
N LYS A 28 -8.58 5.13 -17.06
CA LYS A 28 -7.87 6.36 -17.44
C LYS A 28 -7.34 7.14 -16.22
N ASN A 29 -7.83 6.85 -15.03
CA ASN A 29 -7.55 7.63 -13.82
C ASN A 29 -7.05 6.74 -12.67
N LEU A 30 -6.17 5.79 -12.98
CA LEU A 30 -5.58 4.92 -11.97
C LEU A 30 -4.64 5.72 -11.03
N PRO A 31 -4.73 5.49 -9.71
CA PRO A 31 -3.75 5.99 -8.77
C PRO A 31 -2.49 5.09 -8.76
N GLY A 32 -1.40 5.59 -8.20
CA GLY A 32 -0.23 4.78 -7.87
C GLY A 32 -0.44 4.00 -6.57
N VAL A 33 0.14 2.81 -6.49
CA VAL A 33 0.18 2.03 -5.23
C VAL A 33 0.98 2.81 -4.17
N GLY A 34 0.48 2.80 -2.93
CA GLY A 34 1.05 3.53 -1.81
C GLY A 34 0.61 4.99 -1.69
N MET A 35 -0.16 5.52 -2.65
CA MET A 35 -0.72 6.87 -2.54
C MET A 35 -1.72 6.97 -1.39
N ASP A 36 -1.74 8.12 -0.73
CA ASP A 36 -2.68 8.41 0.35
C ASP A 36 -4.08 8.64 -0.20
N VAL A 37 -5.06 7.99 0.43
CA VAL A 37 -6.48 8.13 0.14
C VAL A 37 -7.14 8.95 1.24
N VAL A 38 -7.83 10.00 0.85
CA VAL A 38 -8.45 10.98 1.74
C VAL A 38 -9.92 11.21 1.37
N THR A 39 -10.70 11.73 2.31
CA THR A 39 -12.04 12.28 2.02
C THR A 39 -11.93 13.69 1.46
N ARG A 40 -13.06 14.26 1.04
CA ARG A 40 -13.17 15.68 0.65
C ARG A 40 -12.70 16.66 1.75
N LYS A 41 -12.81 16.27 3.02
CA LYS A 41 -12.37 17.07 4.19
C LYS A 41 -10.88 16.89 4.51
N MET A 42 -10.10 16.27 3.62
CA MET A 42 -8.68 15.93 3.85
C MET A 42 -8.45 14.94 5.00
N GLU A 43 -9.49 14.19 5.41
CA GLU A 43 -9.34 13.15 6.42
C GLU A 43 -8.71 11.91 5.79
N LYS A 44 -7.58 11.45 6.35
CA LYS A 44 -6.86 10.28 5.84
C LYS A 44 -7.63 8.98 6.14
N ILE A 45 -8.09 8.33 5.08
CA ILE A 45 -8.78 7.04 5.12
C ILE A 45 -7.76 5.90 5.15
N GLY A 46 -6.71 6.00 4.36
CA GLY A 46 -5.74 4.92 4.20
C GLY A 46 -4.76 5.20 3.07
N HIS A 47 -4.30 4.12 2.44
CA HIS A 47 -3.44 4.18 1.25
C HIS A 47 -3.87 3.13 0.23
N VAL A 48 -3.54 3.37 -1.05
CA VAL A 48 -3.73 2.40 -2.13
C VAL A 48 -2.85 1.19 -1.87
N TYR A 49 -3.46 0.03 -1.67
CA TYR A 49 -2.79 -1.24 -1.43
C TYR A 49 -2.55 -1.99 -2.74
N ASP A 50 -3.57 -2.07 -3.59
CA ASP A 50 -3.50 -2.82 -4.85
C ASP A 50 -4.54 -2.30 -5.86
N ILE A 51 -4.39 -2.71 -7.13
CA ILE A 51 -5.33 -2.44 -8.22
C ILE A 51 -5.65 -3.78 -8.89
N ILE A 52 -6.90 -4.21 -8.79
CA ILE A 52 -7.34 -5.55 -9.19
C ILE A 52 -8.48 -5.50 -10.21
N GLY A 53 -8.82 -6.67 -10.77
CA GLY A 53 -9.99 -6.84 -11.62
C GLY A 53 -9.74 -6.56 -13.12
N PRO A 54 -10.81 -6.46 -13.92
CA PRO A 54 -10.71 -6.31 -15.36
C PRO A 54 -10.02 -5.01 -15.77
N VAL A 55 -9.17 -5.06 -16.79
CA VAL A 55 -8.41 -3.89 -17.28
C VAL A 55 -9.35 -2.76 -17.74
N LYS A 56 -10.54 -3.09 -18.27
CA LYS A 56 -11.54 -2.09 -18.70
C LYS A 56 -12.31 -1.46 -17.54
N SER A 57 -12.39 -2.13 -16.40
CA SER A 57 -13.19 -1.72 -15.23
C SER A 57 -12.48 -2.16 -13.94
N PRO A 58 -11.34 -1.55 -13.63
CA PRO A 58 -10.51 -1.95 -12.49
C PRO A 58 -11.09 -1.49 -11.16
N PHE A 59 -10.60 -2.11 -10.08
CA PHE A 59 -10.91 -1.79 -8.71
C PHE A 59 -9.65 -1.44 -7.94
N VAL A 60 -9.68 -0.33 -7.22
CA VAL A 60 -8.63 0.06 -6.28
C VAL A 60 -8.95 -0.52 -4.91
N VAL A 61 -7.98 -1.24 -4.35
CA VAL A 61 -8.03 -1.74 -2.97
C VAL A 61 -7.30 -0.76 -2.08
N VAL A 62 -7.99 -0.23 -1.08
CA VAL A 62 -7.44 0.69 -0.09
C VAL A 62 -7.32 -0.03 1.25
N ARG A 63 -6.11 0.02 1.82
CA ARG A 63 -5.88 -0.45 3.18
C ARG A 63 -6.21 0.69 4.14
N PRO A 64 -7.24 0.54 4.99
CA PRO A 64 -7.61 1.59 5.93
C PRO A 64 -6.52 1.79 6.97
N LYS A 65 -6.35 3.04 7.42
CA LYS A 65 -5.42 3.36 8.53
C LYS A 65 -5.93 2.78 9.86
N ASN A 66 -7.24 2.90 10.10
CA ASN A 66 -7.91 2.49 11.33
C ASN A 66 -9.19 1.70 11.02
N LYS A 67 -9.59 0.81 11.93
CA LYS A 67 -10.81 0.00 11.78
C LYS A 67 -12.09 0.82 11.84
N ASP A 68 -12.08 2.00 12.48
CA ASP A 68 -13.26 2.87 12.59
C ASP A 68 -13.79 3.34 11.23
N VAL A 69 -12.91 3.45 10.25
CA VAL A 69 -13.25 3.81 8.87
C VAL A 69 -14.18 2.78 8.24
N LEU A 70 -14.06 1.51 8.64
CA LEU A 70 -14.85 0.39 8.11
C LEU A 70 -16.24 0.29 8.74
N LYS A 71 -16.55 1.08 9.78
CA LYS A 71 -17.88 1.07 10.41
C LYS A 71 -18.97 1.62 9.50
N LYS A 72 -18.59 2.41 8.48
CA LYS A 72 -19.52 2.96 7.49
C LYS A 72 -19.85 1.89 6.45
N ILE A 73 -21.10 1.83 6.00
CA ILE A 73 -21.51 0.91 4.93
C ILE A 73 -20.97 1.38 3.57
N ILE A 74 -20.96 2.70 3.35
CA ILE A 74 -20.45 3.34 2.14
C ILE A 74 -19.63 4.57 2.58
N ILE A 75 -18.49 4.78 1.92
CA ILE A 75 -17.66 5.96 2.12
C ILE A 75 -17.75 6.81 0.85
N ASP A 76 -18.46 7.92 0.95
CA ASP A 76 -18.64 8.84 -0.17
C ASP A 76 -17.37 9.65 -0.44
N GLU A 77 -17.14 9.93 -1.73
CA GLU A 77 -16.14 10.85 -2.26
C GLU A 77 -14.72 10.68 -1.69
N LEU A 78 -14.05 9.64 -2.18
CA LEU A 78 -12.65 9.37 -1.94
C LEU A 78 -11.77 10.01 -3.01
N PHE A 79 -10.61 10.50 -2.56
CA PHE A 79 -9.62 11.18 -3.38
C PHE A 79 -8.23 10.61 -3.10
N VAL A 80 -7.32 10.70 -4.07
CA VAL A 80 -5.89 10.51 -3.84
C VAL A 80 -5.16 11.84 -3.87
N VAL A 81 -4.14 11.96 -3.02
CA VAL A 81 -3.25 13.11 -2.99
C VAL A 81 -2.06 12.83 -3.91
N SER A 82 -1.93 13.59 -4.99
CA SER A 82 -0.71 13.60 -5.81
C SER A 82 0.14 14.82 -5.46
N THR A 83 1.37 14.60 -5.02
CA THR A 83 2.39 15.65 -4.91
C THR A 83 3.19 15.68 -6.23
N HIS A 84 3.30 16.84 -6.86
CA HIS A 84 4.24 17.04 -7.97
C HIS A 84 5.64 17.29 -7.37
N ALA A 85 6.26 16.24 -6.87
CA ALA A 85 7.68 16.20 -6.53
C ALA A 85 8.09 14.73 -6.49
N GLY A 86 9.03 14.33 -7.36
CA GLY A 86 9.42 12.93 -7.50
C GLY A 86 9.98 12.37 -6.19
N SER A 87 9.34 11.36 -5.62
CA SER A 87 9.97 10.46 -4.62
C SER A 87 8.99 9.39 -4.13
N GLY A 88 8.84 8.32 -4.89
CA GLY A 88 8.43 7.02 -4.33
C GLY A 88 9.68 6.26 -3.92
N LYS A 89 10.37 6.69 -2.84
CA LYS A 89 11.49 5.96 -2.25
C LYS A 89 10.92 4.62 -1.75
N GLY A 90 11.02 3.58 -2.59
CA GLY A 90 10.64 2.23 -2.21
C GLY A 90 11.43 1.85 -0.96
N LYS A 91 10.78 1.87 0.21
CA LYS A 91 11.32 1.30 1.45
C LYS A 91 11.23 -0.23 1.34
N GLY A 92 11.94 -0.78 0.37
CA GLY A 92 12.30 -2.19 0.35
C GLY A 92 13.52 -2.38 1.23
N SER A 93 13.38 -2.30 2.55
CA SER A 93 14.36 -2.91 3.43
C SER A 93 14.18 -4.43 3.32
N ARG A 94 14.71 -5.04 2.25
CA ARG A 94 15.03 -6.46 2.28
C ARG A 94 16.08 -6.60 3.36
N LYS A 95 15.66 -7.07 4.53
CA LYS A 95 16.56 -7.53 5.58
C LYS A 95 17.31 -8.71 4.99
N GLU A 96 18.46 -8.43 4.38
CA GLU A 96 19.37 -9.43 3.86
C GLU A 96 19.77 -10.31 5.03
N GLY A 97 19.18 -11.49 5.07
CA GLY A 97 19.37 -12.45 6.15
C GLY A 97 20.85 -12.75 6.27
N SER A 98 21.44 -12.36 7.39
CA SER A 98 22.77 -12.76 7.80
C SER A 98 22.81 -14.27 7.96
N ARG A 99 23.09 -14.99 6.87
CA ARG A 99 23.51 -16.39 6.91
C ARG A 99 24.89 -16.42 7.54
N LYS A 100 24.91 -16.36 8.88
CA LYS A 100 26.07 -16.64 9.72
C LYS A 100 26.41 -18.12 9.51
N ARG A 101 27.20 -18.42 8.46
CA ARG A 101 27.86 -19.71 8.28
C ARG A 101 28.83 -19.89 9.44
N SER A 102 28.37 -20.47 10.55
CA SER A 102 29.26 -20.94 11.59
C SER A 102 30.08 -22.09 11.00
N ARG A 103 31.36 -21.81 10.72
CA ARG A 103 32.37 -22.83 10.48
C ARG A 103 32.47 -23.67 11.76
N LYS A 104 31.75 -24.79 11.82
CA LYS A 104 32.01 -25.84 12.79
C LYS A 104 33.34 -26.48 12.40
N LYS A 105 34.43 -25.99 12.99
CA LYS A 105 35.79 -26.52 12.87
C LYS A 105 35.75 -27.96 13.40
N GLY A 106 35.69 -28.92 12.48
CA GLY A 106 35.66 -30.33 12.79
C GLY A 106 36.95 -30.74 13.48
N ASN A 107 36.86 -31.02 14.78
CA ASN A 107 37.91 -31.63 15.57
C ASN A 107 38.05 -33.11 15.14
N ARG A 108 38.88 -33.40 14.13
CA ARG A 108 39.26 -34.79 13.81
C ARG A 108 40.46 -35.19 14.67
N LYS A 109 40.11 -35.70 15.85
CA LYS A 109 40.96 -36.53 16.70
C LYS A 109 41.03 -37.94 16.08
N ARG A 110 42.19 -38.33 15.54
CA ARG A 110 42.59 -39.73 15.21
C ARG A 110 44.11 -39.79 15.34
N ARG A 111 44.69 -40.11 16.51
CA ARG A 111 45.03 -41.44 17.07
C ARG A 111 45.83 -42.35 16.11
N HIS A 112 47.07 -42.63 16.54
CA HIS A 112 48.03 -43.69 16.20
C HIS A 112 47.57 -44.84 15.29
N SER A 113 48.44 -45.24 14.35
CA SER A 113 49.33 -46.40 14.53
C SER A 113 50.55 -46.25 13.63
#